data_AF-A0A8T3XUH7-F1
#
_entry.id   AF-A0A8T3XUH7-F1
#
_cell.length_a   1.000
_cell.length_b   1.000
_cell.length_c   1.000
_cell.angle_alpha   90.00
_cell.angle_beta   90.00
_cell.angle_gamma   90.00
#
_symmetry.space_group_name_H-M   'P 1'
#
loop_
_entity.id
_entity.type
_entity.pdbx_description
1 polymer ?
#
loop_
_entity_poly.entity_id
_entity_poly.type
_entity_poly.pdbx_seq_one_letter_code
_entity_poly.pdbx_strand_id
1 'polypeptide(L)'
;MKQKIKVMIVVFLLATLIFLTIQIIEGKSVNPEDERMIGYEYLNSNGDIVEESQAEVVHIWNEMHDFYFNKTSGIQFTNNFDEYWTRNIFCGGYKQGNWIYTCNDELPFNWNIKTDNETYVNYTGYKDLTIGEKQARVAIRYALENYDGKLTIYLSVENIGETDINNDLGFAWKSKDIQISQTISEDKLFINDTSYALNDSLDITFTSLEKSTYYLYDDKTFEYIELNWDENLNYALQVKQEAEQFNSPVTLAINLGTLTQGEQKTTKLFWIDAPAPDPTWNTGNHDFSIWTTDTSLTWNSGTKVCEANLTDGNSQIVDCIMGGILPNINYRVQFVLKNNETAQGNISIDDEQLLWNLKVRDDIHWAGFNSTLGSCAFNDLGSDDGNTICEATFDDYCEPFSCSEAVLSDVKIQNNGTGLVIIRNGSTEGFMYNITTAPNAKSDNQTYLFFDGPFAIDKKSNRIRLQLVANESQARQAIEQGLFNVLSNYSNFTDKQIYIRTQNNLQQTSTFDKAVTQSNKTWAVNYISPNENYSNMFNITPVFYVLELTSMNTTEITQRVEEFITNTL
;
A
#
# COMPACT_ATOMS: atom_id res chain seq x y z
N MET A 1 -17.02 64.73 -73.22
CA MET A 1 -15.94 65.64 -72.75
C MET A 1 -15.76 65.40 -71.24
N LYS A 2 -14.57 64.89 -70.84
CA LYS A 2 -13.91 64.92 -69.50
C LYS A 2 -14.69 64.40 -68.25
N GLN A 3 -14.26 63.30 -67.61
CA GLN A 3 -13.19 63.16 -66.58
C GLN A 3 -13.81 63.14 -65.15
N LYS A 4 -13.94 61.97 -64.49
CA LYS A 4 -13.06 61.36 -63.46
C LYS A 4 -13.09 62.07 -62.09
N ILE A 5 -13.54 61.37 -61.02
CA ILE A 5 -12.82 61.07 -59.74
C ILE A 5 -13.77 60.78 -58.54
N LYS A 6 -13.29 59.82 -57.72
CA LYS A 6 -13.79 59.12 -56.53
C LYS A 6 -14.02 59.98 -55.27
N VAL A 7 -14.93 59.53 -54.39
CA VAL A 7 -14.80 59.37 -52.90
C VAL A 7 -15.89 58.34 -52.50
N MET A 8 -15.65 57.04 -52.29
CA MET A 8 -15.08 56.32 -51.14
C MET A 8 -15.66 56.72 -49.77
N ILE A 9 -16.83 56.16 -49.40
CA ILE A 9 -17.17 55.86 -48.00
C ILE A 9 -17.70 54.42 -47.97
N VAL A 10 -16.84 53.55 -47.46
CA VAL A 10 -17.10 52.16 -47.13
C VAL A 10 -17.72 52.15 -45.74
N VAL A 11 -19.02 51.83 -45.63
CA VAL A 11 -19.64 51.47 -44.36
C VAL A 11 -19.62 49.95 -44.29
N PHE A 12 -18.53 49.42 -43.72
CA PHE A 12 -18.44 48.02 -43.32
C PHE A 12 -19.33 47.86 -42.08
N LEU A 13 -20.44 47.14 -42.23
CA LEU A 13 -21.21 46.64 -41.10
C LEU A 13 -20.31 45.63 -40.36
N LEU A 14 -19.79 46.05 -39.22
CA LEU A 14 -19.03 45.24 -38.28
C LEU A 14 -20.02 44.28 -37.59
N ALA A 15 -20.41 43.21 -38.28
CA ALA A 15 -20.93 42.02 -37.61
C ALA A 15 -19.72 41.31 -37.00
N THR A 16 -19.41 41.64 -35.75
CA THR A 16 -18.49 40.90 -34.90
C THR A 16 -19.06 39.50 -34.71
N LEU A 17 -18.76 38.61 -35.65
CA LEU A 17 -18.81 37.17 -35.42
C LEU A 17 -17.74 36.90 -34.37
N ILE A 18 -18.15 36.83 -33.10
CA ILE A 18 -17.34 36.22 -32.05
C ILE A 18 -17.31 34.74 -32.41
N PHE A 19 -16.34 34.35 -33.23
CA PHE A 19 -15.87 32.97 -33.24
C PHE A 19 -15.30 32.72 -31.86
N LEU A 20 -16.13 32.16 -30.98
CA LEU A 20 -15.66 31.46 -29.81
C LEU A 20 -14.94 30.22 -30.35
N THR A 21 -13.68 30.39 -30.75
CA THR A 21 -12.76 29.26 -30.88
C THR A 21 -12.64 28.70 -29.47
N ILE A 22 -13.41 27.65 -29.18
CA ILE A 22 -13.07 26.71 -28.13
C ILE A 22 -11.67 26.25 -28.50
N GLN A 23 -10.65 26.82 -27.85
CA GLN A 23 -9.32 26.21 -27.87
C GLN A 23 -9.50 24.86 -27.21
N ILE A 24 -9.59 23.82 -28.05
CA ILE A 24 -9.26 22.47 -27.60
C ILE A 24 -7.79 22.60 -27.23
N ILE A 25 -7.51 22.63 -25.93
CA ILE A 25 -6.15 22.53 -25.43
C ILE A 25 -5.71 21.11 -25.82
N GLU A 26 -4.97 21.01 -26.92
CA GLU A 26 -4.20 19.80 -27.23
C GLU A 26 -3.14 19.68 -26.13
N GLY A 27 -3.44 18.86 -25.12
CA GLY A 27 -2.46 18.55 -24.10
C GLY A 27 -1.26 17.90 -24.77
N LYS A 28 -0.07 18.43 -24.51
CA LYS A 28 1.17 17.74 -24.86
C LYS A 28 1.43 16.66 -23.82
N SER A 29 2.11 15.58 -24.21
CA SER A 29 2.61 14.57 -23.26
C SER A 29 3.47 15.27 -22.20
N VAL A 30 3.27 14.91 -20.94
CA VAL A 30 3.75 15.69 -19.80
C VAL A 30 5.04 15.09 -19.21
N ASN A 31 5.80 15.96 -18.58
CA ASN A 31 7.13 15.75 -17.98
C ASN A 31 7.09 14.69 -16.88
N PRO A 32 8.07 13.78 -16.74
CA PRO A 32 8.18 12.85 -15.60
C PRO A 32 8.32 13.52 -14.20
N GLU A 33 8.48 14.84 -14.10
CA GLU A 33 8.45 15.60 -12.82
C GLU A 33 7.06 16.13 -12.47
N ASP A 34 6.00 15.48 -12.95
CA ASP A 34 4.64 15.98 -12.88
C ASP A 34 3.88 15.47 -11.67
N GLU A 35 3.84 16.27 -10.60
CA GLU A 35 3.14 16.01 -9.33
C GLU A 35 1.59 15.97 -9.45
N ARG A 36 1.03 15.90 -10.66
CA ARG A 36 -0.42 15.89 -10.85
C ARG A 36 -1.01 14.55 -10.42
N MET A 37 -2.02 14.67 -9.58
CA MET A 37 -2.86 13.59 -9.07
C MET A 37 -3.65 12.85 -10.16
N ILE A 38 -3.80 13.44 -11.36
CA ILE A 38 -4.44 12.82 -12.53
C ILE A 38 -3.76 13.30 -13.81
N GLY A 39 -3.55 12.39 -14.76
CA GLY A 39 -2.89 12.76 -16.01
C GLY A 39 -2.84 11.66 -17.06
N TYR A 40 -2.09 11.95 -18.12
CA TYR A 40 -1.78 10.99 -19.16
C TYR A 40 -0.42 11.27 -19.79
N GLU A 41 0.14 10.22 -20.37
CA GLU A 41 1.37 10.26 -21.13
C GLU A 41 1.35 9.25 -22.27
N TYR A 42 2.30 9.41 -23.18
CA TYR A 42 2.44 8.59 -24.36
C TYR A 42 3.75 7.82 -24.25
N LEU A 43 3.67 6.49 -24.34
CA LEU A 43 4.81 5.60 -24.13
C LEU A 43 5.15 4.84 -25.42
N ASN A 44 6.45 4.61 -25.65
CA ASN A 44 6.91 3.66 -26.67
C ASN A 44 6.81 2.20 -26.16
N SER A 45 7.27 1.24 -26.96
CA SER A 45 7.25 -0.19 -26.58
C SER A 45 8.12 -0.56 -25.37
N ASN A 46 9.02 0.32 -24.94
CA ASN A 46 9.92 0.10 -23.81
C ASN A 46 9.48 0.85 -22.54
N GLY A 47 8.38 1.61 -22.60
CA GLY A 47 7.88 2.39 -21.46
C GLY A 47 8.48 3.79 -21.37
N ASP A 48 9.28 4.22 -22.35
CA ASP A 48 9.80 5.58 -22.36
C ASP A 48 8.72 6.56 -22.81
N ILE A 49 8.64 7.71 -22.14
CA ILE A 49 7.78 8.83 -22.54
C ILE A 49 8.25 9.37 -23.90
N VAL A 50 7.32 9.43 -24.86
CA VAL A 50 7.57 9.89 -26.24
C VAL A 50 6.44 10.81 -26.71
N GLU A 51 6.64 11.40 -27.89
CA GLU A 51 5.58 12.15 -28.58
C GLU A 51 4.49 11.20 -29.09
N GLU A 52 3.24 11.67 -29.19
CA GLU A 52 2.08 10.86 -29.61
C GLU A 52 2.31 10.07 -30.91
N SER A 53 3.00 10.69 -31.87
CA SER A 53 3.29 10.08 -33.18
C SER A 53 4.23 8.87 -33.12
N GLN A 54 4.97 8.72 -32.02
CA GLN A 54 5.91 7.62 -31.76
C GLN A 54 5.36 6.63 -30.72
N ALA A 55 4.27 6.99 -30.06
CA ALA A 55 3.69 6.22 -28.98
C ALA A 55 2.99 4.96 -29.50
N GLU A 56 3.19 3.86 -28.79
CA GLU A 56 2.46 2.60 -28.97
C GLU A 56 1.43 2.41 -27.85
N VAL A 57 1.70 2.98 -26.67
CA VAL A 57 0.88 2.91 -25.47
C VAL A 57 0.49 4.32 -25.03
N VAL A 58 -0.72 4.45 -24.51
CA VAL A 58 -1.18 5.61 -23.73
C VAL A 58 -1.29 5.15 -22.29
N HIS A 59 -0.67 5.88 -21.38
CA HIS A 59 -0.85 5.69 -19.95
C HIS A 59 -1.74 6.82 -19.43
N ILE A 60 -2.77 6.50 -18.64
CA ILE A 60 -3.57 7.48 -17.89
C ILE A 60 -3.59 7.04 -16.43
N TRP A 61 -3.52 7.99 -15.49
CA TRP A 61 -3.47 7.69 -14.06
C TRP A 61 -4.36 8.64 -13.26
N ASN A 62 -4.73 8.23 -12.05
CA ASN A 62 -5.23 9.09 -10.97
C ASN A 62 -4.53 8.76 -9.64
N GLU A 63 -4.98 9.32 -8.51
CA GLU A 63 -4.37 9.06 -7.18
C GLU A 63 -4.44 7.60 -6.73
N MET A 64 -5.29 6.80 -7.34
CA MET A 64 -5.58 5.43 -6.91
C MET A 64 -5.09 4.36 -7.90
N HIS A 65 -5.09 4.67 -9.20
CA HIS A 65 -4.92 3.66 -10.24
C HIS A 65 -4.24 4.22 -11.49
N ASP A 66 -3.44 3.36 -12.12
CA ASP A 66 -2.78 3.54 -13.41
C ASP A 66 -3.42 2.60 -14.45
N PHE A 67 -3.69 3.11 -15.65
CA PHE A 67 -4.22 2.33 -16.76
C PHE A 67 -3.44 2.56 -18.04
N TYR A 68 -3.08 1.47 -18.68
CA TYR A 68 -2.29 1.47 -19.90
C TYR A 68 -3.14 0.97 -21.08
N PHE A 69 -3.02 1.63 -22.23
CA PHE A 69 -3.80 1.33 -23.42
C PHE A 69 -2.88 1.25 -24.63
N ASN A 70 -2.80 0.06 -25.22
CA ASN A 70 -2.19 -0.08 -26.53
C ASN A 70 -3.08 0.62 -27.58
N LYS A 71 -2.50 1.55 -28.34
CA LYS A 71 -3.20 2.33 -29.37
C LYS A 71 -3.77 1.46 -30.50
N THR A 72 -3.23 0.26 -30.70
CA THR A 72 -3.71 -0.72 -31.69
C THR A 72 -4.73 -1.72 -31.15
N SER A 73 -4.59 -2.20 -29.91
CA SER A 73 -5.43 -3.30 -29.38
C SER A 73 -6.40 -2.93 -28.25
N GLY A 74 -6.20 -1.82 -27.52
CA GLY A 74 -7.09 -1.39 -26.41
C GLY A 74 -6.49 -1.53 -25.00
N ILE A 75 -7.33 -1.86 -24.00
CA ILE A 75 -7.01 -1.89 -22.55
C ILE A 75 -5.98 -2.98 -22.16
N GLN A 76 -5.09 -2.64 -21.23
CA GLN A 76 -4.24 -3.54 -20.44
C GLN A 76 -4.92 -4.04 -19.14
N PHE A 77 -4.74 -5.30 -18.78
CA PHE A 77 -5.30 -5.96 -17.58
C PHE A 77 -4.41 -5.84 -16.33
N THR A 78 -3.50 -4.86 -16.33
CA THR A 78 -2.51 -4.73 -15.26
C THR A 78 -1.95 -3.31 -15.31
N ASN A 79 -1.72 -2.74 -14.13
CA ASN A 79 -1.00 -1.47 -13.97
C ASN A 79 0.53 -1.65 -14.14
N ASN A 80 1.01 -2.85 -14.44
CA ASN A 80 2.40 -3.11 -14.74
C ASN A 80 2.67 -3.00 -16.24
N PHE A 81 3.34 -1.92 -16.66
CA PHE A 81 3.72 -1.68 -18.06
C PHE A 81 4.39 -2.89 -18.74
N ASP A 82 5.29 -3.61 -18.03
CA ASP A 82 6.05 -4.74 -18.56
C ASP A 82 5.20 -6.01 -18.77
N GLU A 83 4.02 -6.07 -18.16
CA GLU A 83 3.02 -7.11 -18.39
C GLU A 83 2.11 -6.76 -19.58
N TYR A 84 2.72 -6.21 -20.62
CA TYR A 84 2.07 -5.91 -21.87
C TYR A 84 1.53 -7.19 -22.50
N TRP A 85 0.21 -7.35 -22.48
CA TRP A 85 -0.44 -8.42 -23.22
C TRP A 85 -1.68 -7.89 -23.96
N THR A 86 -1.67 -8.01 -25.29
CA THR A 86 -2.82 -7.76 -26.17
C THR A 86 -3.88 -8.88 -26.03
N ARG A 87 -4.47 -9.00 -24.83
CA ARG A 87 -5.40 -10.06 -24.46
C ARG A 87 -6.86 -9.59 -24.48
N ASN A 88 -7.10 -8.29 -24.56
CA ASN A 88 -8.41 -7.68 -24.73
C ASN A 88 -8.71 -7.44 -26.20
N ILE A 89 -9.83 -7.98 -26.66
CA ILE A 89 -10.29 -7.83 -28.03
C ILE A 89 -11.69 -7.25 -28.01
N PHE A 90 -11.82 -6.06 -28.59
CA PHE A 90 -13.12 -5.47 -28.86
C PHE A 90 -13.64 -5.96 -30.22
N CYS A 91 -14.90 -6.39 -30.22
CA CYS A 91 -15.57 -6.88 -31.41
C CYS A 91 -16.88 -6.13 -31.65
N GLY A 92 -17.12 -5.72 -32.89
CA GLY A 92 -18.46 -5.35 -33.35
C GLY A 92 -19.16 -6.59 -33.90
N GLY A 93 -20.46 -6.75 -33.65
CA GLY A 93 -21.22 -7.88 -34.16
C GLY A 93 -22.61 -7.51 -34.65
N TYR A 94 -23.15 -8.36 -35.52
CA TYR A 94 -24.56 -8.31 -35.88
C TYR A 94 -25.15 -9.72 -35.83
N LYS A 95 -26.46 -9.79 -35.61
CA LYS A 95 -27.18 -11.06 -35.52
C LYS A 95 -27.75 -11.46 -36.87
N GLN A 96 -27.41 -12.66 -37.33
CA GLN A 96 -28.02 -13.32 -38.50
C GLN A 96 -28.34 -14.78 -38.15
N GLY A 97 -29.39 -14.98 -37.35
CA GLY A 97 -29.62 -16.23 -36.64
C GLY A 97 -28.70 -16.35 -35.42
N ASN A 98 -27.40 -16.56 -35.67
CA ASN A 98 -26.34 -16.51 -34.66
C ASN A 98 -25.64 -15.15 -34.67
N TRP A 99 -24.93 -14.82 -33.59
CA TRP A 99 -24.03 -13.66 -33.56
C TRP A 99 -22.85 -13.90 -34.49
N ILE A 100 -22.58 -12.92 -35.34
CA ILE A 100 -21.38 -12.86 -36.18
C ILE A 100 -20.57 -11.68 -35.66
N TYR A 101 -19.44 -11.96 -35.03
CA TYR A 101 -18.52 -10.95 -34.53
C TYR A 101 -17.37 -10.71 -35.50
N THR A 102 -17.02 -9.44 -35.68
CA THR A 102 -15.77 -8.99 -36.28
C THR A 102 -14.93 -8.42 -35.15
N CYS A 103 -13.96 -9.23 -34.72
CA CYS A 103 -13.03 -8.97 -33.63
C CYS A 103 -11.72 -8.46 -34.19
N ASN A 104 -11.06 -7.52 -33.51
CA ASN A 104 -10.29 -6.59 -34.29
C ASN A 104 -9.07 -6.00 -33.59
N ASP A 105 -8.12 -6.86 -33.28
CA ASP A 105 -6.72 -6.49 -33.06
C ASP A 105 -6.11 -5.67 -34.25
N GLU A 106 -6.87 -5.48 -35.34
CA GLU A 106 -6.52 -4.73 -36.56
C GLU A 106 -7.37 -3.44 -36.81
N LEU A 107 -8.05 -2.88 -35.81
CA LEU A 107 -9.06 -1.83 -36.04
C LEU A 107 -8.44 -0.52 -35.56
N PRO A 108 -7.68 0.21 -36.40
CA PRO A 108 -7.15 1.50 -35.99
C PRO A 108 -8.34 2.41 -35.67
N PHE A 109 -8.53 2.66 -34.38
CA PHE A 109 -9.43 3.68 -33.88
C PHE A 109 -8.77 5.03 -34.11
N ASN A 110 -9.59 6.03 -34.43
CA ASN A 110 -9.15 7.41 -34.35
C ASN A 110 -9.24 7.83 -32.89
N TRP A 111 -8.10 7.80 -32.22
CA TRP A 111 -7.97 8.13 -30.81
C TRP A 111 -7.84 9.63 -30.59
N ASN A 112 -8.36 10.11 -29.45
CA ASN A 112 -8.23 11.47 -28.98
C ASN A 112 -8.31 11.48 -27.44
N ILE A 113 -7.46 12.27 -26.80
CA ILE A 113 -7.49 12.49 -25.36
C ILE A 113 -8.13 13.85 -25.08
N LYS A 114 -9.05 13.88 -24.10
CA LYS A 114 -9.59 15.11 -23.53
C LYS A 114 -9.38 15.07 -22.03
N THR A 115 -8.73 16.09 -21.50
CA THR A 115 -8.48 16.22 -20.07
C THR A 115 -8.46 17.70 -19.69
N ASP A 116 -8.77 17.98 -18.43
CA ASP A 116 -8.47 19.27 -17.81
C ASP A 116 -7.21 19.23 -16.93
N ASN A 117 -6.56 18.05 -16.82
CA ASN A 117 -5.40 17.77 -15.98
C ASN A 117 -5.60 18.02 -14.48
N GLU A 118 -6.84 18.15 -14.03
CA GLU A 118 -7.17 18.45 -12.64
C GLU A 118 -8.25 17.50 -12.10
N THR A 119 -9.22 17.15 -12.94
CA THR A 119 -10.40 16.40 -12.49
C THR A 119 -10.70 15.16 -13.33
N TYR A 120 -10.33 15.13 -14.62
CA TYR A 120 -10.60 13.96 -15.46
C TYR A 120 -9.61 13.76 -16.61
N VAL A 121 -9.50 12.52 -17.08
CA VAL A 121 -8.91 12.13 -18.37
C VAL A 121 -9.91 11.26 -19.11
N ASN A 122 -10.20 11.63 -20.36
CA ASN A 122 -11.07 10.91 -21.28
C ASN A 122 -10.28 10.49 -22.52
N TYR A 123 -9.98 9.20 -22.65
CA TYR A 123 -9.35 8.63 -23.84
C TYR A 123 -10.40 8.00 -24.74
N THR A 124 -10.69 8.65 -25.87
CA THR A 124 -11.80 8.28 -26.77
C THR A 124 -11.29 7.81 -28.12
N GLY A 125 -11.68 6.61 -28.53
CA GLY A 125 -11.45 6.08 -29.87
C GLY A 125 -12.77 5.91 -30.62
N TYR A 126 -12.80 6.24 -31.91
CA TYR A 126 -13.93 5.83 -32.77
C TYR A 126 -13.49 5.26 -34.11
N LYS A 127 -14.38 4.48 -34.72
CA LYS A 127 -14.22 3.97 -36.08
C LYS A 127 -15.55 3.84 -36.81
N ASP A 128 -15.53 4.18 -38.09
CA ASP A 128 -16.66 3.96 -38.99
C ASP A 128 -16.54 2.56 -39.61
N LEU A 129 -17.63 1.80 -39.49
CA LEU A 129 -17.80 0.43 -39.98
C LEU A 129 -18.85 0.40 -41.09
N THR A 130 -18.61 -0.45 -42.07
CA THR A 130 -19.61 -0.80 -43.09
C THR A 130 -20.20 -2.17 -42.76
N ILE A 131 -21.49 -2.23 -42.44
CA ILE A 131 -22.23 -3.46 -42.12
C ILE A 131 -23.21 -3.74 -43.27
N GLY A 132 -22.82 -4.62 -44.19
CA GLY A 132 -23.54 -4.77 -45.46
C GLY A 132 -23.45 -3.49 -46.29
N GLU A 133 -24.58 -2.86 -46.60
CA GLU A 133 -24.64 -1.55 -47.29
C GLU A 133 -24.83 -0.37 -46.33
N LYS A 134 -24.83 -0.63 -45.01
CA LYS A 134 -25.09 0.38 -43.97
C LYS A 134 -23.78 0.89 -43.37
N GLN A 135 -23.79 2.10 -42.84
CA GLN A 135 -22.66 2.72 -42.16
C GLN A 135 -22.99 2.91 -40.69
N ALA A 136 -22.09 2.51 -39.80
CA ALA A 136 -22.22 2.69 -38.36
C ALA A 136 -20.89 3.19 -37.78
N ARG A 137 -20.90 4.05 -36.78
CA ARG A 137 -19.72 4.42 -36.01
C ARG A 137 -19.73 3.68 -34.69
N VAL A 138 -18.66 2.96 -34.41
CA VAL A 138 -18.39 2.40 -33.07
C VAL A 138 -17.43 3.33 -32.35
N ALA A 139 -17.70 3.63 -31.10
CA ALA A 139 -16.81 4.42 -30.27
C ALA A 139 -16.66 3.83 -28.88
N ILE A 140 -15.45 3.96 -28.35
CA ILE A 140 -15.06 3.59 -27.00
C ILE A 140 -14.48 4.82 -26.32
N ARG A 141 -14.89 5.09 -25.08
CA ARG A 141 -14.30 6.14 -24.25
C ARG A 141 -13.97 5.59 -22.88
N TYR A 142 -12.68 5.61 -22.55
CA TYR A 142 -12.17 5.38 -21.21
C TYR A 142 -12.20 6.71 -20.47
N ALA A 143 -12.95 6.75 -19.37
CA ALA A 143 -13.12 7.93 -18.53
C ALA A 143 -12.60 7.62 -17.13
N LEU A 144 -11.65 8.43 -16.67
CA LEU A 144 -11.06 8.38 -15.35
C LEU A 144 -11.19 9.74 -14.68
N GLU A 145 -11.79 9.81 -13.50
CA GLU A 145 -11.83 11.01 -12.65
C GLU A 145 -10.80 10.91 -11.51
N ASN A 146 -10.41 12.04 -10.90
CA ASN A 146 -9.30 12.08 -9.92
C ASN A 146 -9.47 11.12 -8.73
N TYR A 147 -10.72 10.83 -8.36
CA TYR A 147 -11.07 9.96 -7.23
C TYR A 147 -11.91 8.76 -7.65
N ASP A 148 -11.83 8.36 -8.92
CA ASP A 148 -12.48 7.14 -9.37
C ASP A 148 -11.68 5.91 -8.95
N GLY A 149 -12.28 5.03 -8.15
CA GLY A 149 -11.71 3.72 -7.81
C GLY A 149 -11.90 2.67 -8.91
N LYS A 150 -12.48 3.04 -10.07
CA LYS A 150 -12.72 2.17 -11.23
C LYS A 150 -12.62 2.99 -12.51
N LEU A 151 -12.05 2.43 -13.58
CA LEU A 151 -12.13 3.02 -14.91
C LEU A 151 -13.54 2.87 -15.48
N THR A 152 -14.18 3.97 -15.88
CA THR A 152 -15.49 3.93 -16.55
C THR A 152 -15.32 3.84 -18.07
N ILE A 153 -15.85 2.78 -18.68
CA ILE A 153 -15.75 2.53 -20.12
C ILE A 153 -17.11 2.77 -20.76
N TYR A 154 -17.19 3.76 -21.65
CA TYR A 154 -18.38 4.02 -22.46
C TYR A 154 -18.22 3.36 -23.82
N LEU A 155 -19.18 2.52 -24.19
CA LEU A 155 -19.26 1.90 -25.52
C LEU A 155 -20.46 2.49 -26.25
N SER A 156 -20.32 2.89 -27.50
CA SER A 156 -21.45 3.41 -28.28
C SER A 156 -21.42 2.99 -29.75
N VAL A 157 -22.61 2.75 -30.32
CA VAL A 157 -22.82 2.64 -31.77
C VAL A 157 -23.74 3.77 -32.20
N GLU A 158 -23.36 4.45 -33.27
CA GLU A 158 -24.18 5.45 -33.95
C GLU A 158 -24.46 5.01 -35.40
N ASN A 159 -25.71 5.11 -35.85
CA ASN A 159 -26.03 4.95 -37.25
C ASN A 159 -25.73 6.25 -38.02
N ILE A 160 -24.56 6.29 -38.66
CA ILE A 160 -24.10 7.43 -39.47
C ILE A 160 -24.54 7.35 -40.94
N GLY A 161 -25.27 6.29 -41.32
CA GLY A 161 -25.79 6.11 -42.67
C GLY A 161 -27.09 6.87 -42.93
N GLU A 162 -27.57 6.84 -44.18
CA GLU A 162 -28.82 7.49 -44.58
C GLU A 162 -30.08 6.63 -44.36
N THR A 163 -29.94 5.42 -43.81
CA THR A 163 -31.04 4.46 -43.69
C THR A 163 -30.93 3.65 -42.40
N ASP A 164 -32.06 3.18 -41.89
CA ASP A 164 -32.12 2.38 -40.66
C ASP A 164 -31.31 1.08 -40.77
N ILE A 165 -30.71 0.67 -39.65
CA ILE A 165 -30.07 -0.62 -39.45
C ILE A 165 -31.05 -1.52 -38.70
N ASN A 166 -31.73 -2.38 -39.45
CA ASN A 166 -32.81 -3.25 -38.95
C ASN A 166 -32.32 -4.62 -38.47
N ASN A 167 -31.01 -4.83 -38.42
CA ASN A 167 -30.39 -6.01 -37.83
C ASN A 167 -30.05 -5.70 -36.36
N ASP A 168 -30.19 -6.69 -35.48
CA ASP A 168 -29.68 -6.57 -34.11
C ASP A 168 -28.16 -6.39 -34.18
N LEU A 169 -27.69 -5.25 -33.70
CA LEU A 169 -26.28 -4.94 -33.51
C LEU A 169 -25.86 -5.26 -32.09
N GLY A 170 -24.57 -5.50 -31.91
CA GLY A 170 -24.01 -5.72 -30.60
C GLY A 170 -22.50 -5.53 -30.57
N PHE A 171 -21.97 -5.66 -29.38
CA PHE A 171 -20.55 -5.68 -29.11
C PHE A 171 -20.17 -6.95 -28.40
N ALA A 172 -18.91 -7.35 -28.53
CA ALA A 172 -18.31 -8.31 -27.62
C ALA A 172 -16.98 -7.78 -27.11
N TRP A 173 -16.77 -7.90 -25.81
CA TRP A 173 -15.49 -7.72 -25.16
C TRP A 173 -14.93 -9.09 -24.84
N LYS A 174 -13.79 -9.46 -25.44
CA LYS A 174 -13.19 -10.78 -25.27
C LYS A 174 -11.83 -10.67 -24.61
N SER A 175 -11.70 -11.30 -23.46
CA SER A 175 -10.50 -11.43 -22.65
C SER A 175 -9.88 -12.81 -22.90
N LYS A 176 -8.69 -12.89 -23.50
CA LYS A 176 -8.04 -14.14 -23.90
C LYS A 176 -6.83 -14.48 -23.05
N ASP A 177 -6.67 -15.76 -22.72
CA ASP A 177 -5.48 -16.30 -22.05
C ASP A 177 -5.03 -15.43 -20.85
N ILE A 178 -5.97 -14.96 -20.04
CA ILE A 178 -5.69 -14.07 -18.89
C ILE A 178 -4.68 -14.75 -17.97
N GLN A 179 -3.68 -14.02 -17.46
CA GLN A 179 -2.68 -14.51 -16.52
C GLN A 179 -2.58 -13.50 -15.38
N ILE A 180 -3.36 -13.69 -14.32
CA ILE A 180 -3.31 -12.78 -13.18
C ILE A 180 -2.02 -13.09 -12.40
N SER A 181 -1.31 -12.04 -11.98
CA SER A 181 0.01 -12.15 -11.34
C SER A 181 1.05 -12.94 -12.16
N GLN A 182 0.94 -12.91 -13.49
CA GLN A 182 1.80 -13.67 -14.43
C GLN A 182 1.78 -15.19 -14.19
N THR A 183 0.77 -15.72 -13.51
CA THR A 183 0.60 -17.17 -13.39
C THR A 183 -0.22 -17.67 -14.57
N ILE A 184 0.05 -18.91 -14.99
CA ILE A 184 -0.81 -19.61 -15.94
C ILE A 184 -1.82 -20.48 -15.21
N SER A 185 -1.52 -20.89 -13.98
CA SER A 185 -2.30 -21.87 -13.22
C SER A 185 -2.98 -21.21 -12.05
N GLU A 186 -4.16 -21.69 -11.67
CA GLU A 186 -4.97 -21.19 -10.55
C GLU A 186 -5.79 -19.92 -10.86
N ASP A 187 -5.80 -19.47 -12.12
CA ASP A 187 -6.74 -18.45 -12.58
C ASP A 187 -8.17 -18.99 -12.66
N LYS A 188 -9.11 -18.23 -12.08
CA LYS A 188 -10.53 -18.59 -12.01
C LYS A 188 -11.41 -17.46 -12.50
N LEU A 189 -12.53 -17.83 -13.11
CA LEU A 189 -13.68 -16.97 -13.28
C LEU A 189 -14.61 -17.14 -12.08
N PHE A 190 -14.99 -16.04 -11.44
CA PHE A 190 -16.00 -16.01 -10.39
C PHE A 190 -17.26 -15.28 -10.87
N ILE A 191 -18.40 -15.98 -10.82
CA ILE A 191 -19.69 -15.47 -11.29
C ILE A 191 -20.85 -16.07 -10.49
N ASN A 192 -21.79 -15.23 -10.04
CA ASN A 192 -22.88 -15.62 -9.13
C ASN A 192 -22.41 -16.52 -7.98
N ASP A 193 -21.34 -16.10 -7.32
CA ASP A 193 -20.73 -16.80 -6.19
C ASP A 193 -20.22 -18.23 -6.51
N THR A 194 -20.02 -18.54 -7.80
CA THR A 194 -19.47 -19.81 -8.30
C THR A 194 -18.14 -19.58 -9.02
N SER A 195 -17.14 -20.39 -8.71
CA SER A 195 -15.81 -20.33 -9.34
C SER A 195 -15.65 -21.40 -10.43
N TYR A 196 -15.02 -21.03 -11.54
CA TYR A 196 -14.66 -21.92 -12.66
C TYR A 196 -13.17 -21.76 -12.94
N ALA A 197 -12.39 -22.84 -12.91
CA ALA A 197 -10.99 -22.77 -13.29
C ALA A 197 -10.88 -22.48 -14.79
N LEU A 198 -10.13 -21.46 -15.18
CA LEU A 198 -10.07 -21.04 -16.58
C LEU A 198 -9.33 -22.05 -17.46
N ASN A 199 -8.47 -22.87 -16.89
CA ASN A 199 -7.75 -23.93 -17.58
C ASN A 199 -8.56 -25.24 -17.75
N ASP A 200 -9.80 -25.30 -17.24
CA ASP A 200 -10.70 -26.43 -17.46
C ASP A 200 -11.29 -26.42 -18.87
N SER A 201 -11.86 -27.55 -19.30
CA SER A 201 -12.62 -27.65 -20.54
C SER A 201 -14.00 -26.97 -20.41
N LEU A 202 -14.02 -25.62 -20.42
CA LEU A 202 -15.23 -24.82 -20.33
C LEU A 202 -15.88 -24.60 -21.70
N ASP A 203 -17.21 -24.71 -21.75
CA ASP A 203 -18.06 -24.22 -22.85
C ASP A 203 -19.42 -23.84 -22.24
N ILE A 204 -19.42 -22.70 -21.53
CA ILE A 204 -20.55 -22.21 -20.74
C ILE A 204 -21.00 -20.85 -21.25
N THR A 205 -22.30 -20.56 -21.13
CA THR A 205 -22.88 -19.29 -21.54
C THR A 205 -23.96 -18.87 -20.55
N PHE A 206 -23.88 -17.63 -20.08
CA PHE A 206 -24.81 -17.02 -19.16
C PHE A 206 -25.55 -15.88 -19.86
N THR A 207 -26.88 -15.94 -19.87
CA THR A 207 -27.75 -14.88 -20.44
C THR A 207 -28.61 -14.21 -19.38
N SER A 208 -28.48 -14.63 -18.13
CA SER A 208 -29.22 -14.13 -16.97
C SER A 208 -28.39 -14.37 -15.73
N LEU A 209 -27.80 -13.32 -15.18
CA LEU A 209 -27.00 -13.36 -13.96
C LEU A 209 -27.75 -12.61 -12.86
N GLU A 210 -27.48 -13.00 -11.61
CA GLU A 210 -28.01 -12.27 -10.45
C GLU A 210 -27.31 -10.94 -10.27
N LYS A 211 -26.03 -10.88 -10.68
CA LYS A 211 -25.20 -9.68 -10.65
C LYS A 211 -24.59 -9.46 -12.04
N SER A 212 -24.65 -8.23 -12.56
CA SER A 212 -23.98 -7.83 -13.81
C SER A 212 -22.49 -7.58 -13.60
N THR A 213 -21.81 -8.60 -13.09
CA THR A 213 -20.37 -8.57 -12.78
C THR A 213 -19.79 -9.95 -12.95
N TYR A 214 -18.52 -10.01 -13.33
CA TYR A 214 -17.68 -11.18 -13.10
C TYR A 214 -16.31 -10.74 -12.59
N TYR A 215 -15.64 -11.67 -11.91
CA TYR A 215 -14.26 -11.48 -11.47
C TYR A 215 -13.38 -12.52 -12.15
N LEU A 216 -12.20 -12.10 -12.54
CA LEU A 216 -11.09 -13.00 -12.85
C LEU A 216 -10.18 -12.94 -11.63
N TYR A 217 -9.74 -14.08 -11.11
CA TYR A 217 -9.13 -14.16 -9.79
C TYR A 217 -8.00 -15.20 -9.80
N ASP A 218 -6.86 -14.88 -9.19
CA ASP A 218 -5.76 -15.82 -8.94
C ASP A 218 -5.86 -16.38 -7.50
N ASP A 219 -5.97 -17.70 -7.39
CA ASP A 219 -6.15 -18.39 -6.11
C ASP A 219 -4.92 -18.37 -5.19
N LYS A 220 -3.74 -18.07 -5.74
CA LYS A 220 -2.44 -18.08 -5.05
C LYS A 220 -2.09 -16.68 -4.53
N THR A 221 -2.27 -15.64 -5.32
CA THR A 221 -1.95 -14.26 -4.94
C THR A 221 -3.16 -13.52 -4.36
N PHE A 222 -4.37 -14.05 -4.54
CA PHE A 222 -5.63 -13.40 -4.18
C PHE A 222 -5.90 -12.10 -4.95
N GLU A 223 -5.12 -11.84 -6.01
CA GLU A 223 -5.35 -10.73 -6.92
C GLU A 223 -6.58 -10.99 -7.80
N TYR A 224 -7.28 -9.91 -8.15
CA TYR A 224 -8.47 -10.01 -8.95
C TYR A 224 -8.67 -8.84 -9.88
N ILE A 225 -9.38 -9.12 -10.95
CA ILE A 225 -9.83 -8.15 -11.93
C ILE A 225 -11.35 -8.19 -11.95
N GLU A 226 -11.99 -7.01 -11.93
CA GLU A 226 -13.44 -6.89 -11.91
C GLU A 226 -13.93 -6.17 -13.16
N LEU A 227 -14.84 -6.83 -13.90
CA LEU A 227 -15.65 -6.18 -14.92
C LEU A 227 -17.12 -6.23 -14.49
N ASN A 228 -17.73 -5.06 -14.34
CA ASN A 228 -19.17 -4.92 -14.13
C ASN A 228 -19.81 -4.02 -15.19
N TRP A 229 -21.13 -4.15 -15.38
CA TRP A 229 -21.88 -3.45 -16.43
C TRP A 229 -23.30 -3.12 -15.99
N ASP A 230 -23.99 -2.27 -16.77
CA ASP A 230 -25.37 -1.90 -16.50
C ASP A 230 -26.32 -3.11 -16.54
N GLU A 231 -27.07 -3.31 -15.45
CA GLU A 231 -28.02 -4.41 -15.27
C GLU A 231 -29.17 -4.45 -16.29
N ASN A 232 -29.45 -3.33 -16.94
CA ASN A 232 -30.57 -3.22 -17.86
C ASN A 232 -30.24 -3.61 -19.31
N LEU A 233 -29.03 -4.09 -19.56
CA LEU A 233 -28.60 -4.54 -20.89
C LEU A 233 -29.03 -5.97 -21.17
N ASN A 234 -29.33 -6.27 -22.43
CA ASN A 234 -29.40 -7.65 -22.90
C ASN A 234 -27.96 -8.12 -23.19
N TYR A 235 -27.44 -9.06 -22.39
CA TYR A 235 -26.08 -9.55 -22.53
C TYR A 235 -26.00 -11.08 -22.62
N ALA A 236 -24.84 -11.57 -23.05
CA ALA A 236 -24.42 -12.95 -22.95
C ALA A 236 -22.95 -13.00 -22.53
N LEU A 237 -22.65 -13.59 -21.37
CA LEU A 237 -21.29 -13.89 -20.96
C LEU A 237 -20.95 -15.32 -21.35
N GLN A 238 -19.96 -15.51 -22.21
CA GLN A 238 -19.51 -16.81 -22.68
C GLN A 238 -18.09 -17.09 -22.20
N VAL A 239 -17.84 -18.33 -21.79
CA VAL A 239 -16.50 -18.81 -21.44
C VAL A 239 -16.29 -20.10 -22.19
N LYS A 240 -15.31 -20.11 -23.07
CA LYS A 240 -15.11 -21.24 -23.98
C LYS A 240 -13.63 -21.50 -24.18
N GLN A 241 -13.20 -22.72 -23.90
CA GLN A 241 -11.85 -23.16 -24.16
C GLN A 241 -11.56 -23.07 -25.67
N GLU A 242 -10.48 -22.38 -26.00
CA GLU A 242 -9.96 -22.29 -27.37
C GLU A 242 -8.65 -23.08 -27.45
N ALA A 243 -8.36 -23.63 -28.64
CA ALA A 243 -7.06 -24.23 -28.88
C ALA A 243 -5.97 -23.16 -28.70
N GLU A 244 -4.80 -23.57 -28.19
CA GLU A 244 -3.60 -22.72 -28.03
C GLU A 244 -3.68 -21.66 -26.92
N GLN A 245 -4.79 -21.56 -26.17
CA GLN A 245 -4.87 -20.73 -24.96
C GLN A 245 -4.77 -21.60 -23.72
N PHE A 246 -3.97 -21.19 -22.75
CA PHE A 246 -3.88 -21.87 -21.48
C PHE A 246 -5.16 -21.64 -20.67
N ASN A 247 -5.58 -20.38 -20.56
CA ASN A 247 -6.82 -19.99 -19.90
C ASN A 247 -7.94 -19.70 -20.90
N SER A 248 -9.11 -20.28 -20.66
CA SER A 248 -10.33 -20.13 -21.45
C SER A 248 -10.71 -18.65 -21.60
N PRO A 249 -10.88 -18.15 -22.83
CA PRO A 249 -11.32 -16.79 -23.01
C PRO A 249 -12.71 -16.51 -22.43
N VAL A 250 -12.86 -15.33 -21.85
CA VAL A 250 -14.12 -14.80 -21.31
C VAL A 250 -14.63 -13.72 -22.26
N THR A 251 -15.86 -13.87 -22.77
CA THR A 251 -16.47 -12.97 -23.74
C THR A 251 -17.76 -12.39 -23.20
N LEU A 252 -17.80 -11.09 -22.95
CA LEU A 252 -19.03 -10.36 -22.63
C LEU A 252 -19.62 -9.77 -23.92
N ALA A 253 -20.72 -10.33 -24.38
CA ALA A 253 -21.48 -9.82 -25.51
C ALA A 253 -22.70 -8.99 -25.06
N ILE A 254 -22.94 -7.85 -25.71
CA ILE A 254 -24.04 -6.93 -25.40
C ILE A 254 -24.86 -6.69 -26.67
N ASN A 255 -26.17 -6.93 -26.59
CA ASN A 255 -27.11 -6.67 -27.66
C ASN A 255 -27.68 -5.25 -27.56
N LEU A 256 -27.45 -4.45 -28.59
CA LEU A 256 -27.96 -3.09 -28.71
C LEU A 256 -29.28 -3.01 -29.50
N GLY A 257 -29.65 -4.08 -30.21
CA GLY A 257 -30.80 -4.11 -31.10
C GLY A 257 -30.58 -3.31 -32.39
N THR A 258 -31.67 -2.76 -32.93
CA THR A 258 -31.66 -1.97 -34.18
C THR A 258 -31.24 -0.51 -33.95
N LEU A 259 -30.88 0.21 -35.02
CA LEU A 259 -30.62 1.66 -34.96
C LEU A 259 -31.37 2.38 -36.08
N THR A 260 -32.20 3.35 -35.72
CA THR A 260 -32.78 4.31 -36.68
C THR A 260 -31.73 5.29 -37.19
N GLN A 261 -31.99 5.95 -38.32
CA GLN A 261 -31.06 6.94 -38.89
C GLN A 261 -30.65 8.01 -37.85
N GLY A 262 -29.33 8.16 -37.63
CA GLY A 262 -28.77 9.12 -36.67
C GLY A 262 -28.91 8.72 -35.20
N GLU A 263 -29.48 7.55 -34.89
CA GLU A 263 -29.58 7.07 -33.52
C GLU A 263 -28.21 6.60 -33.01
N GLN A 264 -27.87 7.05 -31.80
CA GLN A 264 -26.74 6.54 -31.04
C GLN A 264 -27.25 5.80 -29.81
N LYS A 265 -26.75 4.58 -29.62
CA LYS A 265 -26.93 3.82 -28.37
C LYS A 265 -25.60 3.73 -27.65
N THR A 266 -25.65 3.92 -26.34
CA THR A 266 -24.47 3.91 -25.47
C THR A 266 -24.73 3.00 -24.28
N THR A 267 -23.67 2.33 -23.82
CA THR A 267 -23.65 1.59 -22.56
C THR A 267 -22.38 1.88 -21.78
N LYS A 268 -22.37 1.54 -20.49
CA LYS A 268 -21.23 1.67 -19.60
C LYS A 268 -20.79 0.32 -19.07
N LEU A 269 -19.47 0.13 -19.01
CA LEU A 269 -18.80 -0.89 -18.24
C LEU A 269 -17.92 -0.20 -17.20
N PHE A 270 -17.58 -0.90 -16.14
CA PHE A 270 -16.63 -0.44 -15.14
C PHE A 270 -15.57 -1.51 -14.94
N TRP A 271 -14.34 -1.04 -14.86
CA TRP A 271 -13.15 -1.87 -14.82
C TRP A 271 -12.32 -1.54 -13.59
N ILE A 272 -11.98 -2.56 -12.80
CA ILE A 272 -10.95 -2.45 -11.76
C ILE A 272 -9.87 -3.45 -12.10
N ASP A 273 -8.64 -2.95 -12.08
CA ASP A 273 -7.46 -3.76 -12.30
C ASP A 273 -7.06 -4.52 -11.03
N ALA A 274 -6.27 -5.58 -11.19
CA ALA A 274 -5.57 -6.14 -10.06
C ALA A 274 -4.62 -5.06 -9.50
N PRO A 275 -4.54 -4.88 -8.17
CA PRO A 275 -3.50 -4.04 -7.61
C PRO A 275 -2.14 -4.57 -8.09
N ALA A 276 -1.18 -3.69 -8.37
CA ALA A 276 0.18 -4.13 -8.65
C ALA A 276 0.62 -5.08 -7.53
N PRO A 277 1.32 -6.19 -7.86
CA PRO A 277 1.91 -7.03 -6.84
C PRO A 277 2.79 -6.14 -5.95
N ASP A 278 2.44 -6.09 -4.66
CA ASP A 278 3.23 -5.39 -3.65
C ASP A 278 4.63 -6.04 -3.65
N PRO A 279 5.71 -5.28 -3.91
CA PRO A 279 7.06 -5.84 -3.89
C PRO A 279 7.31 -6.49 -2.52
N THR A 280 7.54 -7.80 -2.53
CA THR A 280 7.58 -8.56 -1.28
C THR A 280 8.96 -8.49 -0.64
N TRP A 281 9.04 -7.92 0.57
CA TRP A 281 10.31 -7.79 1.29
C TRP A 281 10.67 -9.08 2.01
N ASN A 282 11.90 -9.56 1.83
CA ASN A 282 12.37 -10.70 2.62
C ASN A 282 12.84 -10.25 3.99
N THR A 283 11.90 -10.18 4.91
CA THR A 283 12.22 -9.93 6.31
C THR A 283 12.95 -11.13 6.92
N GLY A 284 14.09 -10.91 7.57
CA GLY A 284 14.90 -11.93 8.21
C GLY A 284 15.10 -11.69 9.71
N ASN A 285 16.06 -12.42 10.28
CA ASN A 285 16.40 -12.26 11.69
C ASN A 285 17.07 -10.89 11.94
N HIS A 286 16.53 -10.14 12.90
CA HIS A 286 17.03 -8.87 13.44
C HIS A 286 16.95 -7.68 12.47
N ASP A 287 15.86 -7.56 11.71
CA ASP A 287 15.69 -6.45 10.76
C ASP A 287 15.47 -5.08 11.43
N PHE A 288 15.10 -5.07 12.71
CA PHE A 288 15.05 -3.87 13.54
C PHE A 288 15.82 -4.09 14.83
N SER A 289 16.57 -3.09 15.26
CA SER A 289 17.19 -3.11 16.58
C SER A 289 17.41 -1.72 17.17
N ILE A 290 17.37 -1.64 18.51
CA ILE A 290 17.70 -0.44 19.26
C ILE A 290 18.88 -0.75 20.17
N TRP A 291 19.88 0.11 20.18
CA TRP A 291 21.12 -0.05 20.93
C TRP A 291 21.37 1.18 21.80
N THR A 292 21.86 0.98 23.02
CA THR A 292 22.46 2.08 23.80
C THR A 292 23.83 2.39 23.21
N THR A 293 24.11 3.67 22.92
CA THR A 293 25.39 4.09 22.33
C THR A 293 25.90 5.39 22.94
N ASP A 294 27.21 5.61 22.82
CA ASP A 294 27.94 6.79 23.25
C ASP A 294 27.97 7.93 22.22
N THR A 295 27.12 7.88 21.19
CA THR A 295 26.99 8.75 19.98
C THR A 295 27.65 8.21 18.72
N SER A 296 28.46 7.15 18.77
CA SER A 296 29.09 6.60 17.58
C SER A 296 28.10 5.78 16.72
N LEU A 297 28.05 6.09 15.40
CA LEU A 297 27.31 5.32 14.39
C LEU A 297 28.13 4.13 13.90
N THR A 298 28.56 3.28 14.82
CA THR A 298 29.23 2.02 14.49
C THR A 298 28.20 0.90 14.50
N TRP A 299 28.05 0.18 13.39
CA TRP A 299 27.09 -0.91 13.28
C TRP A 299 27.28 -1.96 14.39
N ASN A 300 26.19 -2.43 15.00
CA ASN A 300 26.20 -3.40 16.10
C ASN A 300 27.04 -3.02 17.35
N SER A 301 27.46 -1.75 17.50
CA SER A 301 28.16 -1.28 18.70
C SER A 301 27.17 -0.97 19.83
N GLY A 302 27.61 -1.11 21.08
CA GLY A 302 26.81 -0.80 22.27
C GLY A 302 26.05 -2.00 22.85
N THR A 303 25.11 -1.74 23.76
CA THR A 303 24.25 -2.79 24.33
C THR A 303 22.89 -2.76 23.66
N LYS A 304 22.52 -3.87 23.02
CA LYS A 304 21.22 -4.08 22.38
C LYS A 304 20.10 -4.10 23.42
N VAL A 305 19.08 -3.28 23.20
CA VAL A 305 17.91 -3.06 24.08
C VAL A 305 16.60 -3.45 23.40
N CYS A 306 16.59 -3.52 22.08
CA CYS A 306 15.48 -4.12 21.38
C CYS A 306 15.99 -4.80 20.12
N GLU A 307 15.34 -5.89 19.77
CA GLU A 307 15.40 -6.46 18.43
C GLU A 307 14.04 -6.99 18.03
N ALA A 308 13.76 -6.87 16.74
CA ALA A 308 12.55 -7.36 16.12
C ALA A 308 12.89 -7.90 14.72
N ASN A 309 12.17 -8.93 14.30
CA ASN A 309 12.11 -9.33 12.90
C ASN A 309 10.91 -8.59 12.30
N LEU A 310 11.10 -7.93 11.17
CA LEU A 310 9.97 -7.35 10.46
C LEU A 310 9.21 -8.47 9.73
N THR A 311 8.03 -8.21 9.17
CA THR A 311 7.37 -9.14 8.25
C THR A 311 6.76 -8.40 7.09
N ASP A 312 6.74 -8.96 5.89
CA ASP A 312 6.11 -8.28 4.76
C ASP A 312 4.58 -8.12 4.89
N GLY A 313 3.94 -8.98 5.68
CA GLY A 313 2.47 -9.04 5.80
C GLY A 313 1.79 -7.93 6.59
N ASN A 314 2.50 -6.84 6.95
CA ASN A 314 1.94 -5.58 7.47
C ASN A 314 0.96 -5.68 8.68
N SER A 315 0.97 -6.81 9.38
CA SER A 315 -0.04 -7.18 10.38
C SER A 315 0.53 -7.68 11.69
N GLN A 316 1.84 -7.94 11.75
CA GLN A 316 2.47 -8.47 12.96
C GLN A 316 2.84 -7.35 13.91
N ILE A 317 2.62 -7.62 15.20
CA ILE A 317 3.16 -6.84 16.30
C ILE A 317 4.45 -7.52 16.75
N VAL A 318 5.57 -6.80 16.70
CA VAL A 318 6.86 -7.32 17.18
C VAL A 318 7.22 -6.73 18.53
N ASP A 319 7.37 -7.58 19.55
CA ASP A 319 7.66 -7.17 20.93
C ASP A 319 9.17 -7.20 21.23
N CYS A 320 9.70 -6.11 21.79
CA CYS A 320 11.08 -6.07 22.30
C CYS A 320 11.22 -6.87 23.59
N ILE A 321 11.96 -7.99 23.56
CA ILE A 321 12.05 -8.91 24.71
C ILE A 321 13.07 -8.44 25.78
N MET A 322 13.96 -7.47 25.49
CA MET A 322 15.14 -7.22 26.35
C MET A 322 15.36 -5.76 26.80
N GLY A 323 14.85 -5.41 27.98
CA GLY A 323 15.47 -4.35 28.82
C GLY A 323 14.90 -2.94 28.71
N GLY A 324 13.94 -2.70 27.81
CA GLY A 324 13.14 -1.47 27.78
C GLY A 324 13.90 -0.20 27.39
N ILE A 325 13.21 0.74 26.73
CA ILE A 325 13.77 2.07 26.48
C ILE A 325 13.61 2.94 27.75
N LEU A 326 14.59 3.77 28.06
CA LEU A 326 14.65 4.62 29.25
C LEU A 326 14.61 6.09 28.82
N PRO A 327 14.04 6.99 29.64
CA PRO A 327 14.03 8.43 29.37
C PRO A 327 15.43 9.04 29.50
N ASN A 328 15.72 10.08 28.71
CA ASN A 328 16.99 10.82 28.70
C ASN A 328 18.22 9.96 28.35
N ILE A 329 18.03 8.91 27.55
CA ILE A 329 19.12 8.06 27.08
C ILE A 329 19.25 8.21 25.56
N ASN A 330 20.50 8.18 25.09
CA ASN A 330 20.81 8.15 23.67
C ASN A 330 20.75 6.71 23.15
N TYR A 331 19.97 6.52 22.10
CA TYR A 331 19.81 5.26 21.40
C TYR A 331 20.21 5.39 19.95
N ARG A 332 20.79 4.32 19.42
CA ARG A 332 20.90 4.09 18.00
C ARG A 332 19.79 3.15 17.56
N VAL A 333 18.96 3.59 16.65
CA VAL A 333 17.98 2.76 15.96
C VAL A 333 18.63 2.24 14.68
N GLN A 334 18.48 0.96 14.39
CA GLN A 334 19.01 0.32 13.19
C GLN A 334 17.92 -0.47 12.48
N PHE A 335 17.90 -0.36 11.16
CA PHE A 335 17.06 -1.15 10.27
C PHE A 335 17.94 -1.86 9.25
N VAL A 336 17.62 -3.12 9.00
CA VAL A 336 18.21 -3.92 7.92
C VAL A 336 17.14 -4.14 6.86
N LEU A 337 17.44 -3.77 5.63
CA LEU A 337 16.62 -3.94 4.46
C LEU A 337 17.17 -5.11 3.63
N LYS A 338 16.33 -6.08 3.31
CA LYS A 338 16.68 -7.25 2.51
C LYS A 338 15.66 -7.41 1.40
N ASN A 339 16.15 -7.43 0.16
CA ASN A 339 15.35 -7.65 -1.02
C ASN A 339 15.71 -9.02 -1.62
N ASN A 340 14.73 -9.90 -1.82
CA ASN A 340 14.94 -11.21 -2.48
C ASN A 340 14.52 -11.22 -3.95
N GLU A 341 13.96 -10.12 -4.43
CA GLU A 341 13.45 -10.00 -5.78
C GLU A 341 14.55 -9.54 -6.73
N THR A 342 14.41 -9.84 -8.02
CA THR A 342 15.35 -9.40 -9.05
C THR A 342 15.32 -7.89 -9.30
N ALA A 343 14.24 -7.21 -8.88
CA ALA A 343 14.11 -5.76 -9.01
C ALA A 343 15.04 -5.03 -8.03
N GLN A 344 15.71 -3.99 -8.52
CA GLN A 344 16.60 -3.15 -7.71
C GLN A 344 15.78 -2.00 -7.08
N GLY A 345 15.76 -1.94 -5.75
CA GLY A 345 15.28 -0.77 -5.02
C GLY A 345 16.41 0.23 -4.81
N ASN A 346 16.13 1.53 -4.94
CA ASN A 346 17.11 2.59 -4.69
C ASN A 346 16.56 3.55 -3.64
N ILE A 347 17.45 4.14 -2.83
CA ILE A 347 17.17 5.38 -2.09
C ILE A 347 18.02 6.47 -2.75
N SER A 348 17.35 7.18 -3.64
CA SER A 348 17.86 8.29 -4.44
C SER A 348 17.92 9.59 -3.62
N ILE A 349 18.44 10.64 -4.25
CA ILE A 349 18.60 11.99 -3.67
C ILE A 349 17.32 12.81 -3.87
N ASP A 350 16.39 12.31 -4.69
CA ASP A 350 15.10 12.96 -4.94
C ASP A 350 14.21 12.92 -3.68
N ASP A 351 13.38 13.95 -3.53
CA ASP A 351 12.48 14.13 -2.38
C ASP A 351 11.35 13.08 -2.31
N GLU A 352 11.30 12.17 -3.29
CA GLU A 352 10.26 11.14 -3.42
C GLU A 352 10.69 9.77 -2.88
N GLN A 353 11.98 9.54 -2.59
CA GLN A 353 12.48 8.27 -2.06
C GLN A 353 12.88 8.42 -0.59
N LEU A 354 11.89 8.33 0.29
CA LEU A 354 12.03 8.61 1.72
C LEU A 354 11.83 7.37 2.58
N LEU A 355 12.65 7.27 3.62
CA LEU A 355 12.54 6.25 4.66
C LEU A 355 11.92 6.85 5.92
N TRP A 356 10.91 6.20 6.47
CA TRP A 356 10.15 6.73 7.60
C TRP A 356 10.14 5.74 8.75
N ASN A 357 10.51 6.17 9.95
CA ASN A 357 10.12 5.50 11.18
C ASN A 357 8.98 6.27 11.83
N LEU A 358 7.76 5.80 11.63
CA LEU A 358 6.53 6.41 12.11
C LEU A 358 6.35 6.19 13.61
N LYS A 359 5.63 7.12 14.25
CA LYS A 359 5.16 7.01 15.64
C LYS A 359 6.29 6.81 16.66
N VAL A 360 7.36 7.56 16.45
CA VAL A 360 8.53 7.64 17.33
C VAL A 360 8.31 8.65 18.45
N ARG A 361 7.76 9.84 18.15
CA ARG A 361 7.76 11.00 19.07
C ARG A 361 6.37 11.61 19.33
N ASP A 362 5.88 11.54 20.55
CA ASP A 362 4.87 12.47 21.11
C ASP A 362 4.70 12.22 22.63
N ASP A 363 3.59 12.60 23.24
CA ASP A 363 3.29 12.36 24.65
C ASP A 363 2.87 10.92 24.98
N ILE A 364 2.60 10.09 23.98
CA ILE A 364 2.23 8.68 24.11
C ILE A 364 3.31 7.72 23.59
N HIS A 365 4.19 8.13 22.67
CA HIS A 365 5.21 7.29 22.03
C HIS A 365 6.54 7.20 22.79
N TRP A 366 7.35 6.23 22.37
CA TRP A 366 8.51 5.75 23.12
C TRP A 366 9.64 6.78 23.23
N ALA A 367 9.82 7.67 22.26
CA ALA A 367 10.88 8.68 22.34
C ALA A 367 10.47 9.88 23.19
N GLY A 368 9.16 10.13 23.38
CA GLY A 368 8.64 11.29 24.11
C GLY A 368 8.74 12.62 23.33
N PHE A 369 7.77 13.50 23.51
CA PHE A 369 7.54 14.74 22.72
C PHE A 369 8.75 15.65 22.46
N ASN A 370 9.73 15.72 23.38
CA ASN A 370 10.92 16.58 23.24
C ASN A 370 12.20 15.78 22.92
N SER A 371 12.08 14.64 22.25
CA SER A 371 13.24 13.88 21.81
C SER A 371 14.03 14.66 20.76
N THR A 372 15.33 14.37 20.68
CA THR A 372 16.23 15.02 19.72
C THR A 372 16.91 13.97 18.86
N LEU A 373 16.91 14.18 17.54
CA LEU A 373 17.69 13.37 16.61
C LEU A 373 19.16 13.79 16.63
N GLY A 374 20.03 12.81 16.41
CA GLY A 374 21.46 13.01 16.19
C GLY A 374 21.82 12.74 14.74
N SER A 375 23.06 12.28 14.53
CA SER A 375 23.51 11.82 13.22
C SER A 375 22.78 10.56 12.76
N CYS A 376 22.76 10.34 11.45
CA CYS A 376 22.40 9.06 10.85
C CYS A 376 23.43 8.62 9.81
N ALA A 377 23.35 7.35 9.41
CA ALA A 377 24.22 6.73 8.43
C ALA A 377 23.49 5.61 7.71
N PHE A 378 23.81 5.46 6.43
CA PHE A 378 23.57 4.22 5.71
C PHE A 378 24.70 3.24 6.04
N ASN A 379 24.35 1.98 6.13
CA ASN A 379 25.31 0.90 6.29
C ASN A 379 25.31 0.10 5.01
N ASP A 380 26.24 0.48 4.16
CA ASP A 380 26.56 -0.19 2.91
C ASP A 380 27.35 -1.47 3.22
N LEU A 381 26.66 -2.61 3.24
CA LEU A 381 27.29 -3.92 3.46
C LEU A 381 27.98 -4.44 2.20
N GLY A 382 27.55 -3.99 1.01
CA GLY A 382 28.11 -4.35 -0.29
C GLY A 382 29.34 -3.54 -0.71
N SER A 383 29.57 -2.38 -0.09
CA SER A 383 30.47 -1.32 -0.54
C SER A 383 30.21 -0.81 -1.96
N ASP A 384 28.96 -0.85 -2.44
CA ASP A 384 28.56 -0.44 -3.80
C ASP A 384 27.84 0.91 -3.90
N ASP A 385 27.64 1.63 -2.79
CA ASP A 385 26.74 2.79 -2.74
C ASP A 385 27.41 4.18 -2.95
N GLY A 386 28.73 4.24 -3.14
CA GLY A 386 29.43 5.52 -3.30
C GLY A 386 29.43 6.39 -2.02
N ASN A 387 29.39 7.72 -2.14
CA ASN A 387 29.38 8.64 -0.99
C ASN A 387 27.95 9.01 -0.60
N THR A 388 27.32 8.17 0.23
CA THR A 388 25.98 8.41 0.77
C THR A 388 26.07 9.26 2.03
N ILE A 389 25.21 10.27 2.14
CA ILE A 389 25.10 11.14 3.32
C ILE A 389 23.67 11.03 3.79
N CYS A 390 23.48 10.58 5.01
CA CYS A 390 22.16 10.46 5.60
C CYS A 390 21.81 11.73 6.38
N GLU A 391 20.58 12.22 6.22
CA GLU A 391 19.95 13.19 7.12
C GLU A 391 18.73 12.56 7.80
N ALA A 392 18.64 12.73 9.12
CA ALA A 392 17.49 12.31 9.92
C ALA A 392 16.78 13.55 10.45
N THR A 393 15.51 13.74 10.07
CA THR A 393 14.68 14.84 10.54
C THR A 393 13.40 14.30 11.18
N PHE A 394 12.82 15.06 12.10
CA PHE A 394 11.42 14.83 12.43
C PHE A 394 10.61 15.46 11.32
N ASP A 395 9.69 14.69 10.75
CA ASP A 395 8.69 15.30 9.90
C ASP A 395 7.48 15.69 10.74
N ASP A 396 7.17 16.98 10.69
CA ASP A 396 5.98 17.56 11.28
C ASP A 396 4.91 17.84 10.19
N TYR A 397 5.16 17.41 8.94
CA TYR A 397 4.28 17.62 7.81
C TYR A 397 3.04 16.74 7.91
N CYS A 398 1.91 17.42 7.79
CA CYS A 398 0.58 16.87 7.99
C CYS A 398 -0.14 17.04 6.67
N GLU A 399 -0.39 15.94 5.95
CA GLU A 399 -1.15 16.01 4.70
C GLU A 399 -2.54 16.60 4.96
N PRO A 400 -3.09 17.40 4.02
CA PRO A 400 -4.21 18.31 4.29
C PRO A 400 -5.55 17.70 4.73
N PHE A 401 -5.69 16.37 4.84
CA PHE A 401 -6.98 15.71 5.14
C PHE A 401 -7.03 14.70 6.30
N SER A 402 -5.97 14.49 7.09
CA SER A 402 -5.99 13.50 8.19
C SER A 402 -5.52 13.99 9.58
N CYS A 403 -5.35 15.30 9.79
CA CYS A 403 -4.85 15.87 11.03
C CYS A 403 -5.93 16.04 12.11
N SER A 404 -6.56 14.94 12.54
CA SER A 404 -7.41 14.98 13.75
C SER A 404 -6.66 14.68 15.04
N GLU A 405 -5.48 14.03 14.97
CA GLU A 405 -4.62 13.74 16.12
C GLU A 405 -3.14 13.85 15.68
N ALA A 406 -2.25 14.32 16.56
CA ALA A 406 -0.96 14.92 16.23
C ALA A 406 0.04 14.01 15.47
N VAL A 407 0.43 14.41 14.25
CA VAL A 407 1.48 13.77 13.43
C VAL A 407 2.84 14.46 13.66
N LEU A 408 3.27 14.61 14.92
CA LEU A 408 4.60 15.17 15.26
C LEU A 408 5.64 14.07 15.56
N SER A 409 5.41 12.89 14.99
CA SER A 409 5.94 11.65 15.54
C SER A 409 6.93 10.90 14.69
N ASP A 410 7.17 11.30 13.46
CA ASP A 410 7.82 10.42 12.50
C ASP A 410 9.26 10.87 12.24
N VAL A 411 10.18 9.92 12.18
CA VAL A 411 11.57 10.17 11.79
C VAL A 411 11.69 9.90 10.30
N LYS A 412 11.93 10.96 9.54
CA LYS A 412 12.27 10.89 8.13
C LYS A 412 13.79 10.74 7.97
N ILE A 413 14.19 9.80 7.12
CA ILE A 413 15.56 9.49 6.75
C ILE A 413 15.70 9.75 5.25
N GLN A 414 16.60 10.66 4.89
CA GLN A 414 16.83 11.10 3.51
C GLN A 414 18.30 10.91 3.13
N ASN A 415 18.55 10.54 1.86
CA ASN A 415 19.89 10.49 1.29
C ASN A 415 20.24 11.83 0.62
N ASN A 416 21.05 12.64 1.30
CA ASN A 416 21.59 13.90 0.77
C ASN A 416 22.98 13.73 0.12
N GLY A 417 23.42 12.48 -0.05
CA GLY A 417 24.71 12.15 -0.69
C GLY A 417 24.69 12.36 -2.19
N THR A 418 25.76 11.96 -2.87
CA THR A 418 25.78 11.84 -4.35
C THR A 418 25.75 10.38 -4.80
N GLY A 419 25.82 9.44 -3.83
CA GLY A 419 25.70 8.01 -4.04
C GLY A 419 24.25 7.54 -3.96
N LEU A 420 23.96 6.39 -4.56
CA LEU A 420 22.67 5.71 -4.43
C LEU A 420 22.82 4.64 -3.36
N VAL A 421 21.87 4.52 -2.44
CA VAL A 421 21.79 3.33 -1.58
C VAL A 421 21.04 2.26 -2.36
N ILE A 422 21.73 1.19 -2.75
CA ILE A 422 21.21 0.19 -3.69
C ILE A 422 20.78 -1.07 -2.94
N ILE A 423 19.47 -1.34 -2.92
CA ILE A 423 18.89 -2.54 -2.33
C ILE A 423 18.62 -3.56 -3.46
N ARG A 424 19.48 -4.58 -3.59
CA ARG A 424 19.44 -5.59 -4.66
C ARG A 424 19.04 -6.98 -4.14
N ASN A 425 18.66 -7.85 -5.07
CA ASN A 425 18.44 -9.28 -4.81
C ASN A 425 19.60 -9.90 -4.01
N GLY A 426 19.33 -10.34 -2.79
CA GLY A 426 20.30 -11.01 -1.93
C GLY A 426 21.35 -10.09 -1.32
N SER A 427 21.25 -8.76 -1.50
CA SER A 427 22.00 -7.80 -0.70
C SER A 427 21.29 -7.53 0.62
N THR A 428 22.02 -6.97 1.56
CA THR A 428 21.51 -6.64 2.89
C THR A 428 21.97 -5.23 3.15
N GLU A 429 21.14 -4.23 2.88
CA GLU A 429 21.50 -2.84 3.21
C GLU A 429 20.83 -2.44 4.53
N GLY A 430 21.16 -1.26 5.03
CA GLY A 430 20.50 -0.77 6.22
C GLY A 430 20.75 0.70 6.47
N PHE A 431 19.99 1.24 7.41
CA PHE A 431 20.22 2.59 7.89
C PHE A 431 20.14 2.60 9.42
N MET A 432 20.77 3.61 9.99
CA MET A 432 20.75 3.83 11.42
C MET A 432 20.74 5.31 11.74
N TYR A 433 20.07 5.68 12.83
CA TYR A 433 20.05 7.04 13.32
C TYR A 433 20.12 7.08 14.85
N ASN A 434 20.67 8.16 15.38
CA ASN A 434 20.72 8.41 16.81
C ASN A 434 19.48 9.21 17.24
N ILE A 435 18.93 8.86 18.41
CA ILE A 435 17.83 9.59 19.04
C ILE A 435 18.03 9.62 20.56
N THR A 436 17.88 10.80 21.14
CA THR A 436 17.85 10.97 22.60
C THR A 436 16.41 11.07 23.06
N THR A 437 15.99 10.16 23.93
CA THR A 437 14.62 10.11 24.46
C THR A 437 14.36 11.25 25.43
N ALA A 438 13.14 11.77 25.44
CA ALA A 438 12.71 12.84 26.32
C ALA A 438 12.40 12.31 27.74
N PRO A 439 12.32 13.21 28.75
CA PRO A 439 11.90 12.84 30.10
C PRO A 439 10.52 12.18 30.19
N ASN A 440 9.63 12.48 29.23
CA ASN A 440 8.27 11.96 29.15
C ASN A 440 8.12 10.73 28.24
N ALA A 441 9.22 10.10 27.82
CA ALA A 441 9.20 8.83 27.09
C ALA A 441 8.28 7.79 27.76
N LYS A 442 7.46 7.08 26.97
CA LYS A 442 6.35 6.25 27.45
C LYS A 442 6.48 4.76 27.18
N SER A 443 5.87 3.97 28.08
CA SER A 443 6.08 2.53 28.28
C SER A 443 5.51 1.59 27.24
N ASP A 444 4.58 2.04 26.44
CA ASP A 444 3.84 1.19 25.53
C ASP A 444 3.45 2.07 24.37
N ASN A 445 4.06 1.88 23.22
CA ASN A 445 3.51 2.37 21.97
C ASN A 445 4.16 1.69 20.75
N GLN A 446 3.36 1.64 19.68
CA GLN A 446 3.73 1.01 18.42
C GLN A 446 4.55 2.02 17.58
N THR A 447 5.68 1.61 17.01
CA THR A 447 6.50 2.37 16.02
C THR A 447 6.50 1.56 14.71
N TYR A 448 6.64 2.19 13.55
CA TYR A 448 6.42 1.51 12.26
C TYR A 448 7.46 1.96 11.24
N LEU A 449 7.92 1.08 10.35
CA LEU A 449 8.82 1.47 9.27
C LEU A 449 8.02 1.65 7.98
N PHE A 450 7.96 2.84 7.39
CA PHE A 450 7.32 3.12 6.11
C PHE A 450 8.37 3.53 5.06
N PHE A 451 8.18 3.10 3.81
CA PHE A 451 9.04 3.48 2.69
C PHE A 451 8.16 4.20 1.67
N ASP A 452 8.47 5.45 1.38
CA ASP A 452 7.82 6.23 0.33
C ASP A 452 8.68 6.16 -0.93
N GLY A 453 8.09 5.70 -2.04
CA GLY A 453 8.76 5.54 -3.33
C GLY A 453 8.01 4.60 -4.28
N PRO A 454 8.47 4.41 -5.53
CA PRO A 454 7.79 3.57 -6.53
C PRO A 454 7.74 2.06 -6.18
N PHE A 455 8.31 1.69 -5.03
CA PHE A 455 8.28 0.35 -4.44
C PHE A 455 7.62 0.38 -3.04
N ALA A 456 6.69 1.31 -2.83
CA ALA A 456 6.06 1.55 -1.53
C ALA A 456 5.46 0.26 -0.97
N ILE A 457 6.02 -0.17 0.16
CA ILE A 457 5.26 -0.96 1.14
C ILE A 457 4.04 -0.07 1.46
N ASP A 458 2.81 -0.55 1.21
CA ASP A 458 1.55 0.17 1.48
C ASP A 458 1.67 1.03 2.76
N LYS A 459 1.04 2.23 2.79
CA LYS A 459 0.95 3.22 3.90
C LYS A 459 0.51 2.63 5.26
N LYS A 460 0.35 1.31 5.36
CA LYS A 460 0.08 0.50 6.54
C LYS A 460 1.21 -0.49 6.82
N SER A 461 2.44 -0.02 6.92
CA SER A 461 3.55 -0.91 7.24
C SER A 461 3.54 -1.42 8.70
N ASN A 462 4.36 -2.45 8.99
CA ASN A 462 4.37 -3.26 10.24
C ASN A 462 4.34 -2.48 11.56
N ARG A 463 3.62 -3.03 12.55
CA ARG A 463 3.53 -2.47 13.90
C ARG A 463 4.63 -3.06 14.80
N ILE A 464 5.58 -2.27 15.28
CA ILE A 464 6.57 -2.74 16.28
C ILE A 464 6.13 -2.23 17.64
N ARG A 465 5.82 -3.11 18.60
CA ARG A 465 5.45 -2.70 19.96
C ARG A 465 6.71 -2.65 20.83
N LEU A 466 7.04 -1.44 21.27
CA LEU A 466 8.12 -1.26 22.23
C LEU A 466 7.52 -1.25 23.64
N GLN A 467 7.86 -2.26 24.45
CA GLN A 467 7.52 -2.29 25.86
C GLN A 467 8.69 -1.71 26.67
N LEU A 468 8.50 -0.54 27.31
CA LEU A 468 9.48 -0.06 28.28
C LEU A 468 9.35 -0.88 29.56
N VAL A 469 10.40 -1.63 29.82
CA VAL A 469 10.65 -2.35 31.06
C VAL A 469 11.01 -1.33 32.14
N ALA A 470 10.42 -1.46 33.34
CA ALA A 470 10.78 -0.60 34.46
C ALA A 470 12.26 -0.80 34.81
N ASN A 471 12.99 0.29 35.05
CA ASN A 471 14.29 0.17 35.70
C ASN A 471 14.12 -0.22 37.17
N GLU A 472 15.20 -0.65 37.80
CA GLU A 472 15.20 -1.12 39.20
C GLU A 472 14.54 -0.15 40.18
N SER A 473 14.81 1.15 40.05
CA SER A 473 14.21 2.17 40.91
C SER A 473 12.70 2.33 40.66
N GLN A 474 12.27 2.30 39.40
CA GLN A 474 10.86 2.40 39.01
C GLN A 474 10.08 1.15 39.44
N ALA A 475 10.67 -0.03 39.27
CA ALA A 475 10.09 -1.29 39.70
C ALA A 475 9.86 -1.31 41.21
N ARG A 476 10.82 -0.85 42.01
CA ARG A 476 10.67 -0.72 43.47
C ARG A 476 9.52 0.19 43.90
N GLN A 477 9.34 1.32 43.21
CA GLN A 477 8.22 2.22 43.46
C GLN A 477 6.89 1.57 43.08
N ALA A 478 6.84 0.88 41.95
CA ALA A 478 5.65 0.17 41.49
C ALA A 478 5.26 -0.99 42.42
N ILE A 479 6.24 -1.75 42.93
CA ILE A 479 6.03 -2.78 43.95
C ILE A 479 5.45 -2.15 45.22
N GLU A 480 6.05 -1.06 45.70
CA GLU A 480 5.57 -0.37 46.91
C GLU A 480 4.15 0.17 46.74
N GLN A 481 3.82 0.71 45.57
CA GLN A 481 2.46 1.15 45.25
C GLN A 481 1.46 -0.01 45.26
N GLY A 482 1.79 -1.15 44.64
CA GLY A 482 0.90 -2.32 44.64
C GLY A 482 0.68 -2.90 46.03
N LEU A 483 1.73 -2.92 46.86
CA LEU A 483 1.64 -3.29 48.28
C LEU A 483 0.71 -2.34 49.06
N PHE A 484 0.87 -1.02 48.87
CA PHE A 484 0.07 0.01 49.52
C PHE A 484 -1.41 -0.05 49.13
N ASN A 485 -1.72 -0.40 47.88
CA ASN A 485 -3.09 -0.48 47.39
C ASN A 485 -3.91 -1.60 48.05
N VAL A 486 -3.26 -2.67 48.52
CA VAL A 486 -3.95 -3.86 49.09
C VAL A 486 -3.80 -3.96 50.62
N LEU A 487 -2.63 -3.63 51.18
CA LEU A 487 -2.34 -3.86 52.59
C LEU A 487 -2.59 -2.62 53.44
N SER A 488 -3.11 -2.82 54.66
CA SER A 488 -3.22 -1.78 55.69
C SER A 488 -2.51 -2.21 56.98
N ASN A 489 -1.79 -1.29 57.64
CA ASN A 489 -1.03 -1.57 58.88
C ASN A 489 -0.03 -2.75 58.77
N TYR A 490 0.83 -2.73 57.75
CA TYR A 490 1.90 -3.71 57.55
C TYR A 490 3.28 -3.12 57.90
N SER A 491 4.26 -3.98 58.19
CA SER A 491 5.67 -3.55 58.26
C SER A 491 6.31 -3.72 56.89
N ASN A 492 6.99 -2.69 56.38
CA ASN A 492 7.68 -2.70 55.10
C ASN A 492 9.20 -2.69 55.28
N PHE A 493 9.90 -3.61 54.64
CA PHE A 493 11.34 -3.73 54.65
C PHE A 493 11.87 -3.64 53.22
N THR A 494 12.92 -2.86 53.00
CA THR A 494 13.61 -2.75 51.71
C THR A 494 14.93 -3.51 51.78
N ASP A 495 15.33 -4.18 50.70
CA ASP A 495 16.57 -4.98 50.60
C ASP A 495 16.72 -6.00 51.74
N LYS A 496 15.60 -6.64 52.10
CA LYS A 496 15.59 -7.57 53.22
C LYS A 496 16.15 -8.92 52.78
N GLN A 497 17.25 -9.33 53.39
CA GLN A 497 17.73 -10.70 53.27
C GLN A 497 16.82 -11.65 54.04
N ILE A 498 16.30 -12.67 53.35
CA ILE A 498 15.42 -13.70 53.89
C ILE A 498 16.13 -15.05 53.81
N TYR A 499 15.99 -15.83 54.87
CA TYR A 499 16.52 -17.18 54.97
C TYR A 499 15.36 -18.15 55.14
N ILE A 500 15.26 -19.14 54.27
CA ILE A 500 14.32 -20.25 54.43
C ILE A 500 15.08 -21.55 54.61
N ARG A 501 14.54 -22.44 55.44
CA ARG A 501 15.08 -23.79 55.66
C ARG A 501 14.01 -24.81 55.28
N THR A 502 14.33 -25.67 54.33
CA THR A 502 13.44 -26.73 53.90
C THR A 502 13.44 -27.89 54.91
N GLN A 503 12.48 -28.81 54.79
CA GLN A 503 12.42 -30.01 55.62
C GLN A 503 13.67 -30.90 55.49
N ASN A 504 14.36 -30.82 54.35
CA ASN A 504 15.62 -31.53 54.10
C ASN A 504 16.85 -30.79 54.65
N ASN A 505 16.66 -29.77 55.49
CA ASN A 505 17.71 -28.90 56.03
C ASN A 505 18.50 -28.10 54.99
N LEU A 506 18.01 -27.99 53.75
CA LEU A 506 18.59 -27.07 52.79
C LEU A 506 18.24 -25.64 53.19
N GLN A 507 19.24 -24.77 53.27
CA GLN A 507 19.07 -23.36 53.51
C GLN A 507 19.16 -22.62 52.19
N GLN A 508 18.14 -21.83 51.88
CA GLN A 508 18.17 -20.86 50.79
C GLN A 508 18.20 -19.46 51.39
N THR A 509 18.96 -18.57 50.77
CA THR A 509 19.07 -17.16 51.16
C THR A 509 18.99 -16.30 49.92
N SER A 510 18.25 -15.20 50.01
CA SER A 510 18.14 -14.20 48.95
C SER A 510 17.80 -12.85 49.57
N THR A 511 18.17 -11.78 48.86
CA THR A 511 17.73 -10.42 49.17
C THR A 511 16.55 -10.09 48.26
N PHE A 512 15.51 -9.50 48.84
CA PHE A 512 14.33 -9.06 48.11
C PHE A 512 14.19 -7.55 48.15
N ASP A 513 13.80 -6.95 47.03
CA ASP A 513 13.59 -5.49 46.91
C ASP A 513 12.64 -4.98 47.97
N LYS A 514 11.53 -5.69 48.16
CA LYS A 514 10.55 -5.42 49.21
C LYS A 514 10.17 -6.71 49.92
N ALA A 515 10.13 -6.65 51.24
CA ALA A 515 9.51 -7.65 52.08
C ALA A 515 8.51 -6.98 53.01
N VAL A 516 7.28 -7.47 53.06
CA VAL A 516 6.23 -6.94 53.93
C VAL A 516 5.71 -8.00 54.87
N THR A 517 5.33 -7.60 56.08
CA THR A 517 4.66 -8.48 57.05
C THR A 517 3.35 -7.87 57.53
N GLN A 518 2.29 -8.68 57.52
CA GLN A 518 0.99 -8.34 58.11
C GLN A 518 0.45 -9.57 58.84
N SER A 519 0.15 -9.43 60.13
CA SER A 519 -0.25 -10.55 60.99
C SER A 519 0.81 -11.68 60.97
N ASN A 520 0.44 -12.89 60.53
CA ASN A 520 1.32 -14.06 60.44
C ASN A 520 1.83 -14.34 59.01
N LYS A 521 1.62 -13.41 58.08
CA LYS A 521 2.01 -13.54 56.66
C LYS A 521 3.15 -12.62 56.31
N THR A 522 4.04 -13.12 55.47
CA THR A 522 5.18 -12.40 54.91
C THR A 522 5.14 -12.53 53.39
N TRP A 523 5.24 -11.42 52.67
CA TRP A 523 5.38 -11.42 51.22
C TRP A 523 6.73 -10.81 50.85
N ALA A 524 7.49 -11.52 50.04
CA ALA A 524 8.77 -11.08 49.51
C ALA A 524 8.63 -10.90 48.00
N VAL A 525 8.82 -9.67 47.54
CA VAL A 525 8.68 -9.29 46.14
C VAL A 525 10.03 -8.84 45.62
N ASN A 526 10.46 -9.43 44.51
CA ASN A 526 11.66 -9.04 43.78
C ASN A 526 11.30 -8.67 42.35
N TYR A 527 11.99 -7.70 41.81
CA TYR A 527 12.11 -7.41 40.41
C TYR A 527 13.50 -7.83 39.95
N ILE A 528 13.58 -8.77 39.02
CA ILE A 528 14.83 -9.34 38.52
C ILE A 528 15.30 -8.49 37.35
N SER A 529 16.27 -7.61 37.61
CA SER A 529 16.95 -6.85 36.56
C SER A 529 17.86 -7.78 35.71
N PRO A 530 18.28 -7.37 34.50
CA PRO A 530 19.03 -8.24 33.57
C PRO A 530 20.32 -8.88 34.11
N ASN A 531 20.88 -8.38 35.22
CA ASN A 531 22.10 -8.89 35.84
C ASN A 531 21.84 -9.63 37.17
N GLU A 532 20.59 -9.84 37.53
CA GLU A 532 20.19 -10.55 38.75
C GLU A 532 19.73 -11.96 38.45
N ASN A 533 19.87 -12.84 39.44
CA ASN A 533 19.37 -14.20 39.36
C ASN A 533 18.12 -14.32 40.21
N TYR A 534 17.17 -15.14 39.74
CA TYR A 534 16.04 -15.58 40.54
C TYR A 534 16.53 -16.24 41.84
N SER A 535 15.87 -15.91 42.95
CA SER A 535 16.08 -16.54 44.25
C SER A 535 15.73 -18.03 44.24
N ASN A 536 14.82 -18.44 43.35
CA ASN A 536 14.26 -19.79 43.29
C ASN A 536 13.68 -20.26 44.64
N MET A 537 13.23 -19.30 45.47
CA MET A 537 12.51 -19.62 46.70
C MET A 537 11.06 -19.97 46.39
N PHE A 538 10.52 -20.95 47.11
CA PHE A 538 9.12 -21.38 46.98
C PHE A 538 8.26 -20.82 48.11
N ASN A 539 6.95 -20.74 47.88
CA ASN A 539 5.98 -20.34 48.90
C ASN A 539 5.95 -21.35 50.05
N ILE A 540 6.08 -20.88 51.29
CA ILE A 540 5.86 -21.67 52.52
C ILE A 540 4.47 -21.31 53.03
N THR A 541 3.45 -21.93 52.45
CA THR A 541 2.06 -21.64 52.80
C THR A 541 1.74 -22.12 54.23
N PRO A 542 0.98 -21.34 55.02
CA PRO A 542 0.33 -20.06 54.67
C PRO A 542 1.11 -18.81 55.13
N VAL A 543 2.42 -18.90 55.42
CA VAL A 543 3.15 -17.87 56.19
C VAL A 543 4.14 -17.04 55.36
N PHE A 544 4.66 -17.57 54.25
CA PHE A 544 5.66 -16.88 53.42
C PHE A 544 5.37 -17.09 51.94
N TYR A 545 5.28 -15.99 51.19
CA TYR A 545 4.99 -15.98 49.77
C TYR A 545 6.06 -15.18 49.02
N VAL A 546 6.49 -15.68 47.87
CA VAL A 546 7.51 -15.08 47.02
C VAL A 546 6.90 -14.72 45.67
N LEU A 547 7.18 -13.50 45.20
CA LEU A 547 6.87 -13.03 43.86
C LEU A 547 8.14 -12.49 43.22
N GLU A 548 8.55 -13.08 42.11
CA GLU A 548 9.69 -12.60 41.30
C GLU A 548 9.14 -12.12 39.96
N LEU A 549 9.38 -10.84 39.66
CA LEU A 549 8.91 -10.13 38.48
C LEU A 549 10.10 -9.87 37.55
N THR A 550 9.90 -9.82 36.25
CA THR A 550 10.94 -9.40 35.30
C THR A 550 10.26 -8.86 34.04
N SER A 551 10.97 -8.03 33.27
CA SER A 551 10.49 -7.54 31.96
C SER A 551 9.07 -6.94 31.99
N MET A 552 8.73 -6.21 33.05
CA MET A 552 7.40 -5.58 33.22
C MET A 552 7.54 -4.07 33.36
N ASN A 553 6.54 -3.32 32.87
CA ASN A 553 6.43 -1.90 33.12
C ASN A 553 5.87 -1.62 34.53
N THR A 554 5.86 -0.35 34.98
CA THR A 554 5.40 0.00 36.33
C THR A 554 3.94 -0.35 36.59
N THR A 555 3.06 -0.23 35.60
CA THR A 555 1.63 -0.55 35.73
C THR A 555 1.41 -2.05 35.93
N GLU A 556 2.09 -2.87 35.11
CA GLU A 556 2.04 -4.33 35.21
C GLU A 556 2.60 -4.82 36.54
N ILE A 557 3.72 -4.25 37.00
CA ILE A 557 4.31 -4.57 38.31
C ILE A 557 3.30 -4.28 39.42
N THR A 558 2.71 -3.08 39.43
CA THR A 558 1.72 -2.69 40.45
C THR A 558 0.53 -3.65 40.46
N GLN A 559 -0.09 -3.89 39.29
CA GLN A 559 -1.23 -4.82 39.17
C GLN A 559 -0.87 -6.24 39.60
N ARG A 560 0.31 -6.73 39.19
CA ARG A 560 0.74 -8.10 39.51
C ARG A 560 0.99 -8.28 41.00
N VAL A 561 1.54 -7.28 41.67
CA VAL A 561 1.69 -7.26 43.12
C VAL A 561 0.33 -7.25 43.81
N GLU A 562 -0.61 -6.40 43.37
CA GLU A 562 -1.95 -6.34 43.93
C GLU A 562 -2.68 -7.70 43.86
N GLU A 563 -2.67 -8.32 42.68
CA GLU A 563 -3.25 -9.64 42.45
C GLU A 563 -2.60 -10.71 43.34
N PHE A 564 -1.27 -10.71 43.40
CA PHE A 564 -0.50 -11.69 44.18
C PHE A 564 -0.84 -11.60 45.67
N ILE A 565 -0.87 -10.39 46.24
CA ILE A 565 -1.23 -10.19 47.65
C ILE A 565 -2.70 -10.58 47.87
N THR A 566 -3.62 -10.12 47.02
CA THR A 566 -5.05 -10.38 47.18
C THR A 566 -5.38 -11.88 47.18
N ASN A 567 -4.72 -12.66 46.32
CA ASN A 567 -4.91 -14.10 46.21
C ASN A 567 -4.25 -14.90 47.36
N THR A 568 -3.42 -14.26 48.18
CA THR A 568 -2.66 -14.91 49.26
C THR A 568 -2.94 -14.32 50.64
N LEU A 569 -3.80 -13.29 50.75
CA LEU A 569 -4.44 -12.83 51.98
C LEU A 569 -5.37 -13.89 52.57
#